data_AF-A0A8T4QVB0-F1
#
_entry.id   AF-A0A8T4QVB0-F1
#
_cell.length_a   1.000
_cell.length_b   1.000
_cell.length_c   1.000
_cell.angle_alpha   90.00
_cell.angle_beta   90.00
_cell.angle_gamma   90.00
#
_symmetry.space_group_name_H-M   'P 1'
#
loop_
_entity.id
_entity.type
_entity.pdbx_description
1 polymer ?
#
loop_
_entity_poly.entity_id
_entity_poly.type
_entity_poly.pdbx_seq_one_letter_code
_entity_poly.pdbx_strand_id
1 'polypeptide(L)' 'MVKYVQVCPRCRSRDIIMSNDNPLAGSMMPIERKCNECNYSGTFFPEVPEEELK' A
#
# COMPACT_ATOMS: atom_id res chain seq x y z
N MET A 1 -21.75 -7.35 2.35
CA MET A 1 -20.37 -7.67 2.78
C MET A 1 -19.54 -6.42 2.51
N VAL A 2 -18.95 -5.83 3.54
CA VAL A 2 -18.09 -4.64 3.39
C VAL A 2 -16.76 -5.11 2.81
N LYS A 3 -16.36 -4.57 1.66
CA LYS A 3 -15.04 -4.82 1.07
C LYS A 3 -14.09 -3.76 1.56
N TYR A 4 -12.97 -4.17 2.14
CA TYR A 4 -11.89 -3.27 2.53
C TYR A 4 -10.82 -3.32 1.45
N VAL A 5 -10.34 -2.14 1.06
CA VAL A 5 -9.26 -1.99 0.11
C VAL A 5 -8.16 -1.13 0.72
N GLN A 6 -6.93 -1.49 0.40
CA GLN A 6 -5.79 -0.76 0.91
C GLN A 6 -5.54 0.49 0.08
N VAL A 7 -5.30 1.61 0.77
CA VAL A 7 -5.12 2.92 0.12
C VAL A 7 -3.89 3.64 0.64
N CYS A 8 -3.35 4.50 -0.20
CA CYS A 8 -2.25 5.38 0.16
C CYS A 8 -2.71 6.39 1.22
N PRO A 9 -2.02 6.53 2.36
CA PRO A 9 -2.41 7.50 3.39
C PRO A 9 -2.22 8.96 2.96
N ARG A 10 -1.44 9.21 1.90
CA ARG A 10 -1.17 10.57 1.38
C ARG A 10 -2.20 11.03 0.36
N CYS A 11 -2.45 10.22 -0.68
CA CYS A 11 -3.29 10.59 -1.81
C CYS A 11 -4.58 9.77 -1.92
N ARG A 12 -4.83 8.83 -0.99
CA ARG A 12 -5.95 7.86 -1.02
C ARG A 12 -6.01 6.99 -2.27
N SER A 13 -4.96 6.97 -3.09
CA SER A 13 -4.92 6.07 -4.25
C SER A 13 -4.80 4.61 -3.83
N ARG A 14 -5.48 3.74 -4.56
CA ARG A 14 -5.38 2.29 -4.48
C ARG A 14 -4.19 1.71 -5.26
N ASP A 15 -3.47 2.55 -6.01
CA ASP A 15 -2.34 2.14 -6.84
C ASP A 15 -1.07 2.00 -5.97
N ILE A 16 -0.99 0.86 -5.28
CA ILE A 16 0.09 0.50 -4.36
C ILE A 16 0.83 -0.71 -4.93
N ILE A 17 2.13 -0.57 -5.16
CA ILE A 17 3.03 -1.63 -5.62
C ILE A 17 3.95 -2.08 -4.48
N MET A 18 4.42 -3.32 -4.50
CA MET A 18 5.50 -3.74 -3.61
C MET A 18 6.83 -3.16 -4.10
N SER A 19 7.57 -2.52 -3.20
CA SER A 19 8.95 -2.13 -3.48
C SER A 19 9.82 -3.39 -3.45
N ASN A 20 9.96 -4.06 -4.59
CA ASN A 20 10.79 -5.26 -4.75
C ASN A 20 12.30 -4.95 -4.88
N ASP A 21 12.73 -3.72 -4.59
CA ASP A 21 14.14 -3.30 -4.73
C ASP A 21 15.10 -3.93 -3.71
N ASN A 22 14.63 -4.82 -2.83
CA ASN A 22 15.48 -5.49 -1.85
C ASN A 22 15.73 -6.96 -2.23
N PRO A 23 16.88 -7.32 -2.83
CA PRO A 23 17.23 -8.71 -3.15
C PRO A 23 17.42 -9.62 -1.91
N LEU A 24 17.24 -9.06 -0.70
CA LEU A 24 17.29 -9.76 0.59
C LEU A 24 15.89 -10.09 1.15
N ALA A 25 14.83 -10.05 0.34
CA ALA A 25 13.44 -10.37 0.72
C ALA A 25 13.19 -11.86 1.07
N GLY A 26 14.24 -12.59 1.45
CA GLY A 26 14.14 -13.87 2.12
C GLY A 26 14.16 -13.67 3.63
N SER A 27 13.03 -13.92 4.28
CA SER A 27 12.90 -14.42 5.67
C SER A 27 12.48 -13.47 6.79
N MET A 28 12.65 -12.14 6.76
CA MET A 28 12.36 -11.36 7.99
C MET A 28 12.16 -9.83 7.89
N MET A 29 12.25 -9.21 6.70
CA MET A 29 12.10 -7.75 6.57
C MET A 29 10.66 -7.34 6.27
N PRO A 30 10.16 -6.23 6.85
CA PRO A 30 8.82 -5.76 6.59
C PRO A 30 8.69 -5.38 5.11
N ILE A 31 7.64 -5.89 4.46
CA ILE A 31 7.36 -5.64 3.04
C ILE A 31 7.10 -4.14 2.88
N GLU A 32 8.05 -3.43 2.29
CA GLU A 32 7.83 -2.05 1.86
C GLU A 32 6.91 -2.02 0.64
N ARG A 33 5.93 -1.12 0.72
CA ARG A 33 4.97 -0.84 -0.33
C ARG A 33 5.13 0.60 -0.75
N LYS A 34 4.86 0.90 -2.01
CA LYS A 34 4.99 2.22 -2.59
C LYS A 34 3.73 2.57 -3.36
N CYS A 35 3.21 3.77 -3.15
CA CYS A 35 2.13 4.32 -3.96
C CYS A 35 2.71 4.88 -5.27
N ASN A 36 2.14 4.48 -6.39
CA ASN A 36 2.58 4.92 -7.72
C ASN A 36 2.20 6.38 -8.01
N GLU A 37 1.03 6.82 -7.53
CA GLU A 37 0.49 8.17 -7.77
C GLU A 37 1.30 9.28 -7.09
N CYS A 38 1.65 9.11 -5.81
CA CYS A 38 2.33 10.15 -5.02
C CYS A 38 3.76 9.76 -4.60
N ASN A 39 4.27 8.63 -5.07
CA ASN A 39 5.59 8.07 -4.71
C ASN A 39 5.81 7.83 -3.21
N TYR A 40 4.76 7.85 -2.38
CA TYR A 40 4.87 7.54 -0.95
C TYR A 40 5.25 6.06 -0.75
N SER A 41 6.38 5.80 -0.09
CA SER A 41 6.80 4.45 0.32
C SER A 41 6.67 4.28 1.83
N GLY A 42 6.28 3.08 2.26
CA GLY A 42 6.17 2.73 3.66
C GLY A 42 5.74 1.29 3.85
N THR A 43 5.73 0.84 5.10
CA THR A 43 5.27 -0.52 5.46
C THR A 43 3.80 -0.54 5.87
N PHE A 44 3.24 0.63 6.21
CA PHE A 44 1.87 0.78 6.67
C PHE A 44 1.02 1.54 5.65
N PHE A 45 -0.02 0.88 5.17
CA PHE A 45 -1.05 1.45 4.30
C PHE A 45 -2.41 1.12 4.90
N PRO A 46 -3.25 2.14 5.22
CA PRO A 46 -4.55 1.92 5.83
C PRO A 46 -5.50 1.19 4.88
N GLU A 47 -6.37 0.39 5.47
CA GLU A 47 -7.49 -0.24 4.77
C GLU A 47 -8.74 0.59 5.03
N VAL A 48 -9.42 0.98 3.95
CA VAL A 48 -10.67 1.74 4.01
C VAL A 48 -11.78 0.91 3.35
N PRO A 49 -13.04 1.06 3.77
CA PRO A 49 -14.13 0.43 3.05
C PRO A 49 -14.19 1.00 1.63
N GLU A 50 -14.33 0.13 0.64
CA GLU A 50 -14.42 0.50 -0.79
C GLU A 50 -15.56 1.51 -1.05
N GLU A 51 -16.57 1.50 -0.18
CA GLU A 51 -17.70 2.43 -0.19
C GLU A 51 -17.30 3.89 0.10
N GLU A 52 -16.18 4.13 0.80
CA GLU A 52 -15.65 5.48 1.09
C GLU A 52 -14.78 6.07 -0.03
N LEU A 53 -14.44 5.29 -1.06
CA LEU A 53 -13.69 5.74 -2.24
C LEU A 53 -14.59 6.31 -3.35
N LYS A 54 -15.86 6.57 -3.04
CA LYS A 54 -16.87 7.13 -3.95
C LYS A 54 -16.62 8.60 -4.30
#